data_AF-E5BHI2-F1
#
_entry.id   AF-E5BHI2-F1
#
_cell.length_a   1.000
_cell.length_b   1.000
_cell.length_c   1.000
_cell.angle_alpha   90.00
_cell.angle_beta   90.00
_cell.angle_gamma   90.00
#
_symmetry.space_group_name_H-M   'P 1'
#
loop_
_entity.id
_entity.type
_entity.pdbx_description
1 polymer ?
#
loop_
_entity_poly.entity_id
_entity_poly.type
_entity_poly.pdbx_seq_one_letter_code
_entity_poly.pdbx_strand_id
1 'polypeptide(L)'
;MGKFIMKKINKILIVIFCLFLGKISYAKEIKYEESKFLFGTYIKITSYSESTSTAKKAIQAAFQEIERIDKKFNSKTEGSLIYQLNHSSNKEISLDAEGKFLFQTIQKAYLLSHKKYDITISPLLRLWNFENPEKAKIPNKISLEKILKEVDFEKIKIEGNRLRLLSPVKEIDTGSFLKGYALARAEKVLKEKGLKSAFISSISSIDLLGSKPGGKPWKIALENPTNANDILGVLSLQDKALGVSGDYQTYVEIQGKRYHHILDKRTGYPVGDKKMVVVICKDGFEADVYSTTFFLMPIEEVLNYANKMANFEVMIVDKNMKFHMSKGFSQYFSKK
;
A
#
# COMPACT_ATOMS: atom_id res chain seq x y z
N MET A 1 -50.18 -32.07 80.04
CA MET A 1 -48.89 -31.36 79.96
C MET A 1 -48.33 -31.57 78.55
N GLY A 2 -48.20 -30.49 77.76
CA GLY A 2 -47.68 -30.49 76.37
C GLY A 2 -48.78 -30.67 75.29
N LYS A 3 -49.31 -29.64 74.64
CA LYS A 3 -48.77 -28.66 73.64
C LYS A 3 -48.88 -29.14 72.17
N PHE A 4 -49.65 -28.33 71.43
CA PHE A 4 -49.40 -27.77 70.08
C PHE A 4 -49.75 -28.53 68.79
N ILE A 5 -50.78 -27.97 68.16
CA ILE A 5 -51.13 -27.83 66.74
C ILE A 5 -49.89 -27.51 65.86
N MET A 6 -49.81 -28.08 64.63
CA MET A 6 -49.60 -27.28 63.41
C MET A 6 -49.63 -28.09 62.10
N LYS A 7 -50.46 -27.60 61.18
CA LYS A 7 -50.53 -27.87 59.73
C LYS A 7 -49.14 -27.87 59.08
N LYS A 8 -48.87 -28.81 58.17
CA LYS A 8 -47.86 -28.63 57.12
C LYS A 8 -48.53 -28.29 55.79
N ILE A 9 -48.40 -27.01 55.45
CA ILE A 9 -48.75 -26.37 54.19
C ILE A 9 -47.66 -26.71 53.16
N ASN A 10 -48.10 -27.04 51.95
CA ASN A 10 -47.30 -27.17 50.73
C ASN A 10 -46.28 -26.02 50.58
N LYS A 11 -45.00 -26.33 50.40
CA LYS A 11 -44.02 -25.38 49.87
C LYS A 11 -43.56 -25.86 48.51
N ILE A 12 -44.23 -25.35 47.48
CA ILE A 12 -43.70 -25.28 46.11
C ILE A 12 -42.49 -24.34 46.17
N LEU A 13 -41.32 -24.88 45.88
CA LEU A 13 -40.08 -24.13 45.76
C LEU A 13 -40.05 -23.48 44.37
N ILE A 14 -40.57 -22.26 44.23
CA ILE A 14 -40.36 -21.45 43.02
C ILE A 14 -38.94 -20.90 43.10
N VAL A 15 -38.02 -21.57 42.41
CA VAL A 15 -36.68 -21.03 42.12
C VAL A 15 -36.86 -19.94 41.08
N ILE A 16 -36.83 -18.67 41.51
CA ILE A 16 -36.72 -17.51 40.61
C ILE A 16 -35.28 -17.52 40.07
N PHE A 17 -35.09 -18.18 38.93
CA PHE A 17 -33.88 -18.04 38.13
C PHE A 17 -33.97 -16.66 37.47
N CYS A 18 -33.35 -15.65 38.10
CA CYS A 18 -33.13 -14.34 37.50
C CYS A 18 -32.24 -14.52 36.26
N LEU A 19 -32.88 -14.76 35.11
CA LEU A 19 -32.29 -14.59 33.80
C LEU A 19 -31.89 -13.12 33.65
N PHE A 20 -30.68 -12.77 34.08
CA PHE A 20 -29.92 -11.68 33.50
C PHE A 20 -29.56 -12.09 32.05
N LEU A 21 -30.58 -12.16 31.20
CA LEU A 21 -30.43 -12.02 29.76
C LEU A 21 -30.04 -10.57 29.54
N GLY A 22 -28.77 -10.25 29.77
CA GLY A 22 -28.16 -9.06 29.21
C GLY A 22 -28.46 -9.12 27.72
N LYS A 23 -29.36 -8.24 27.26
CA LYS A 23 -29.52 -7.99 25.83
C LYS A 23 -28.15 -7.52 25.37
N ILE A 24 -27.37 -8.44 24.80
CA ILE A 24 -26.25 -8.10 23.94
C ILE A 24 -26.91 -7.48 22.71
N SER A 25 -27.25 -6.20 22.83
CA SER A 25 -27.60 -5.38 21.71
C SER A 25 -26.32 -5.27 20.91
N TYR A 26 -26.15 -6.12 19.91
CA TYR A 26 -25.18 -5.87 18.85
C TYR A 26 -25.60 -4.54 18.22
N ALA A 27 -24.93 -3.46 18.62
CA ALA A 27 -25.15 -2.16 18.03
C ALA A 27 -24.91 -2.32 16.53
N LYS A 28 -25.92 -1.94 15.74
CA LYS A 28 -25.87 -2.09 14.30
C LYS A 28 -24.79 -1.17 13.76
N GLU A 29 -23.65 -1.74 13.36
CA GLU A 29 -22.57 -0.98 12.73
C GLU A 29 -23.05 -0.36 11.40
N ILE A 30 -22.81 0.93 11.25
CA ILE A 30 -23.21 1.74 10.09
C ILE A 30 -21.99 1.89 9.18
N LYS A 31 -22.21 1.74 7.88
CA LYS A 31 -21.21 2.00 6.86
C LYS A 31 -21.08 3.51 6.62
N TYR A 32 -19.86 4.04 6.70
CA TYR A 32 -19.54 5.41 6.29
C TYR A 32 -18.36 5.40 5.31
N GLU A 33 -18.46 6.19 4.24
CA GLU A 33 -17.43 6.28 3.20
C GLU A 33 -17.16 7.74 2.83
N GLU A 34 -15.90 8.04 2.54
CA GLU A 34 -15.49 9.33 1.98
C GLU A 34 -14.30 9.10 1.03
N SER A 35 -14.20 9.93 -0.02
CA SER A 35 -13.11 9.86 -1.01
C SER A 35 -12.56 11.26 -1.26
N LYS A 36 -11.24 11.35 -1.48
CA LYS A 36 -10.55 12.60 -1.87
C LYS A 36 -9.56 12.32 -3.01
N PHE A 37 -9.33 13.33 -3.86
CA PHE A 37 -8.31 13.27 -4.91
C PHE A 37 -6.96 13.75 -4.34
N LEU A 38 -6.03 12.82 -4.13
CA LEU A 38 -4.70 13.04 -3.52
C LEU A 38 -3.68 12.15 -4.23
N PHE A 39 -2.42 12.58 -4.36
CA PHE A 39 -1.37 11.85 -5.10
C PHE A 39 -1.73 11.52 -6.56
N GLY A 40 -2.56 12.35 -7.21
CA GLY A 40 -3.00 12.13 -8.59
C GLY A 40 -4.00 10.96 -8.76
N THR A 41 -4.63 10.50 -7.68
CA THR A 41 -5.65 9.45 -7.73
C THR A 41 -6.72 9.67 -6.66
N TYR A 42 -7.80 8.88 -6.68
CA TYR A 42 -8.78 8.87 -5.60
C TYR A 42 -8.32 7.93 -4.49
N ILE A 43 -8.22 8.48 -3.27
CA ILE A 43 -8.13 7.68 -2.05
C ILE A 43 -9.52 7.62 -1.45
N LYS A 44 -10.00 6.39 -1.19
CA LYS A 44 -11.28 6.11 -0.54
C LYS A 44 -11.06 5.45 0.81
N ILE A 45 -11.74 5.96 1.83
CA ILE A 45 -11.81 5.34 3.15
C ILE A 45 -13.25 4.90 3.40
N THR A 46 -13.42 3.61 3.68
CA THR A 46 -14.68 3.01 4.11
C THR A 46 -14.52 2.54 5.54
N SER A 47 -15.49 2.78 6.41
CA SER A 47 -15.49 2.27 7.77
C SER A 47 -16.85 1.72 8.17
N TYR A 48 -16.84 0.85 9.18
CA TYR A 48 -18.03 0.43 9.90
C TYR A 48 -17.89 0.85 11.36
N SER A 49 -18.91 1.54 11.87
CA SER A 49 -18.91 2.09 13.24
C SER A 49 -20.32 2.19 13.78
N GLU A 50 -20.49 2.10 15.09
CA GLU A 50 -21.76 2.30 15.78
C GLU A 50 -22.23 3.77 15.74
N SER A 51 -21.35 4.70 15.35
CA SER A 51 -21.62 6.14 15.31
C SER A 51 -21.08 6.78 14.04
N THR A 52 -21.99 7.31 13.22
CA THR A 52 -21.65 8.11 12.03
C THR A 52 -20.77 9.31 12.37
N SER A 53 -21.01 9.95 13.51
CA SER A 53 -20.21 11.10 13.97
C SER A 53 -18.77 10.68 14.29
N THR A 54 -18.60 9.52 14.95
CA THR A 54 -17.28 8.96 15.25
C THR A 54 -16.55 8.56 13.97
N ALA A 55 -17.22 7.85 13.05
CA ALA A 55 -16.66 7.46 11.76
C ALA A 55 -16.20 8.69 10.95
N LYS A 56 -17.06 9.71 10.84
CA LYS A 56 -16.74 10.95 10.13
C LYS A 56 -15.52 11.66 10.71
N LYS A 57 -15.48 11.87 12.03
CA LYS A 57 -14.34 12.52 12.69
C LYS A 57 -13.03 11.74 12.51
N ALA A 58 -13.08 10.42 12.62
CA ALA A 58 -11.92 9.56 12.42
C ALA A 58 -11.41 9.60 10.98
N ILE A 59 -12.31 9.50 10.00
CA ILE A 59 -11.96 9.57 8.57
C ILE A 59 -11.42 10.94 8.18
N GLN A 60 -11.98 12.02 8.70
CA GLN A 60 -11.44 13.36 8.51
C GLN A 60 -10.01 13.49 9.06
N ALA A 61 -9.75 12.97 10.26
CA ALA A 61 -8.39 12.96 10.83
C ALA A 61 -7.42 12.10 9.99
N ALA A 62 -7.88 10.96 9.46
CA ALA A 62 -7.08 10.12 8.58
C ALA A 62 -6.73 10.84 7.27
N PHE A 63 -7.68 11.54 6.64
CA PHE A 63 -7.38 12.36 5.46
C PHE A 63 -6.44 13.52 5.77
N GLN A 64 -6.56 14.16 6.93
CA GLN A 64 -5.61 15.19 7.36
C GLN A 64 -4.18 14.63 7.49
N GLU A 65 -4.02 13.40 7.98
CA GLU A 65 -2.72 12.75 8.03
C GLU A 65 -2.18 12.42 6.63
N ILE A 66 -3.02 11.94 5.72
CA ILE A 66 -2.65 11.71 4.31
C ILE A 66 -2.18 13.02 3.66
N GLU A 67 -2.91 14.11 3.86
CA GLU A 67 -2.55 15.45 3.36
C GLU A 67 -1.27 15.99 3.99
N ARG A 68 -1.02 15.72 5.29
CA ARG A 68 0.25 16.06 5.95
C ARG A 68 1.41 15.32 5.30
N ILE A 69 1.27 14.03 5.02
CA ILE A 69 2.28 13.21 4.35
C ILE A 69 2.57 13.73 2.94
N ASP A 70 1.52 14.05 2.18
CA ASP A 70 1.65 14.65 0.85
C ASP A 70 2.46 15.96 0.91
N LYS A 71 2.03 16.90 1.75
CA LYS A 71 2.70 18.20 1.93
C LYS A 71 4.13 18.07 2.43
N LYS A 72 4.46 17.02 3.19
CA LYS A 72 5.79 16.85 3.78
C LYS A 72 6.77 16.17 2.84
N PHE A 73 6.36 15.11 2.14
CA PHE A 73 7.30 14.21 1.47
C PHE A 73 7.08 14.05 -0.03
N ASN A 74 6.00 14.55 -0.63
CA ASN A 74 5.73 14.32 -2.05
C ASN A 74 6.73 15.07 -2.94
N SER A 75 7.47 14.34 -3.80
CA SER A 75 8.45 14.90 -4.73
C SER A 75 7.89 15.95 -5.69
N LYS A 76 6.56 15.98 -5.90
CA LYS A 76 5.86 16.89 -6.82
C LYS A 76 5.07 18.01 -6.12
N THR A 77 4.84 17.92 -4.80
CA THR A 77 4.10 18.97 -4.07
C THR A 77 5.05 20.11 -3.71
N GLU A 78 4.80 21.30 -4.28
CA GLU A 78 5.60 22.49 -4.02
C GLU A 78 5.71 22.79 -2.52
N GLY A 79 6.92 23.10 -2.07
CA GLY A 79 7.23 23.36 -0.67
C GLY A 79 7.45 22.12 0.20
N SER A 80 7.19 20.90 -0.30
CA SER A 80 7.52 19.67 0.44
C SER A 80 9.04 19.51 0.61
N LEU A 81 9.45 18.69 1.57
CA LEU A 81 10.87 18.44 1.86
C LEU A 81 11.60 17.83 0.65
N ILE A 82 10.97 16.89 -0.06
CA ILE A 82 11.57 16.24 -1.23
C ILE A 82 11.50 17.16 -2.45
N TYR A 83 10.45 17.95 -2.60
CA TYR A 83 10.40 18.98 -3.64
C TYR A 83 11.54 19.99 -3.46
N GLN A 84 11.76 20.49 -2.23
CA GLN A 84 12.87 21.39 -1.90
C GLN A 84 14.23 20.75 -2.21
N LEU A 85 14.43 19.48 -1.84
CA LEU A 85 15.64 18.73 -2.22
C LEU A 85 15.84 18.71 -3.75
N ASN A 86 14.78 18.40 -4.50
CA ASN A 86 14.82 18.27 -5.95
C ASN A 86 15.08 19.61 -6.68
N HIS A 87 14.73 20.76 -6.08
CA HIS A 87 14.85 22.07 -6.73
C HIS A 87 15.93 22.98 -6.13
N SER A 88 16.50 22.62 -4.98
CA SER A 88 17.60 23.37 -4.36
C SER A 88 18.92 23.20 -5.11
N SER A 89 19.79 24.22 -5.04
CA SER A 89 21.13 24.19 -5.62
C SER A 89 22.13 23.36 -4.79
N ASN A 90 21.96 23.34 -3.46
CA ASN A 90 22.82 22.59 -2.54
C ASN A 90 22.47 21.09 -2.47
N LYS A 91 21.30 20.69 -2.98
CA LYS A 91 20.84 19.28 -3.02
C LYS A 91 20.92 18.58 -1.68
N GLU A 92 20.56 19.28 -0.61
CA GLU A 92 20.66 18.80 0.76
C GLU A 92 19.46 19.23 1.61
N ILE A 93 18.99 18.31 2.45
CA ILE A 93 17.91 18.53 3.42
C ILE A 93 18.22 17.85 4.76
N SER A 94 17.53 18.25 5.82
CA SER A 94 17.53 17.54 7.11
C SER A 94 16.30 16.65 7.23
N LEU A 95 16.52 15.38 7.58
CA LEU A 95 15.51 14.39 7.87
C LEU A 95 15.27 14.29 9.38
N ASP A 96 14.00 14.27 9.76
CA ASP A 96 13.58 13.82 11.08
C ASP A 96 13.51 12.29 11.16
N ALA A 97 13.07 11.76 12.31
CA ALA A 97 12.96 10.32 12.52
C ALA A 97 12.02 9.65 11.50
N GLU A 98 10.95 10.34 11.10
CA GLU A 98 10.00 9.86 10.10
C GLU A 98 10.67 9.71 8.74
N GLY A 99 11.36 10.75 8.27
CA GLY A 99 12.11 10.71 7.00
C GLY A 99 13.19 9.62 7.00
N LYS A 100 13.96 9.49 8.10
CA LYS A 100 14.97 8.44 8.23
C LYS A 100 14.39 7.03 8.09
N PHE A 101 13.27 6.78 8.76
CA PHE A 101 12.58 5.49 8.67
C PHE A 101 12.21 5.15 7.22
N LEU A 102 11.67 6.11 6.46
CA LEU A 102 11.32 5.91 5.05
C LEU A 102 12.55 5.53 4.22
N PHE A 103 13.62 6.33 4.30
CA PHE A 103 14.82 6.11 3.51
C PHE A 103 15.59 4.83 3.89
N GLN A 104 15.53 4.40 5.15
CA GLN A 104 16.10 3.12 5.57
C GLN A 104 15.36 1.94 4.93
N THR A 105 14.03 1.97 4.89
CA THR A 105 13.23 0.92 4.21
C THR A 105 13.50 0.91 2.71
N ILE A 106 13.57 2.08 2.07
CA ILE A 106 13.89 2.20 0.65
C ILE A 106 15.30 1.67 0.34
N GLN A 107 16.30 1.97 1.19
CA GLN A 107 17.65 1.44 1.01
C GLN A 107 17.69 -0.09 1.08
N LYS A 108 16.92 -0.71 1.97
CA LYS A 108 16.80 -2.18 2.04
C LYS A 108 16.22 -2.74 0.74
N ALA A 109 15.17 -2.12 0.20
CA ALA A 109 14.55 -2.52 -1.07
C ALA A 109 15.50 -2.34 -2.27
N TYR A 110 16.25 -1.23 -2.32
CA TYR A 110 17.29 -1.00 -3.31
C TYR A 110 18.34 -2.11 -3.29
N LEU A 111 18.87 -2.46 -2.11
CA LEU A 111 19.86 -3.53 -1.98
C LEU A 111 19.28 -4.90 -2.33
N LEU A 112 18.07 -5.21 -1.86
CA LEU A 112 17.40 -6.49 -2.12
C LEU A 112 17.16 -6.74 -3.61
N SER A 113 16.82 -5.70 -4.37
CA SER A 113 16.55 -5.81 -5.80
C SER A 113 17.80 -5.86 -6.69
N HIS A 114 18.98 -6.11 -6.10
CA HIS A 114 20.27 -5.99 -6.78
C HIS A 114 20.44 -4.61 -7.43
N LYS A 115 20.10 -3.56 -6.67
CA LYS A 115 20.23 -2.15 -7.07
C LYS A 115 19.30 -1.73 -8.22
N LYS A 116 18.23 -2.47 -8.51
CA LYS A 116 17.28 -2.13 -9.60
C LYS A 116 16.18 -1.17 -9.17
N TYR A 117 15.60 -1.37 -7.98
CA TYR A 117 14.58 -0.47 -7.43
C TYR A 117 15.23 0.83 -7.00
N ASP A 118 15.07 1.88 -7.80
CA ASP A 118 15.81 3.13 -7.62
C ASP A 118 14.83 4.32 -7.64
N ILE A 119 14.77 5.06 -6.55
CA ILE A 119 13.89 6.23 -6.44
C ILE A 119 14.43 7.44 -7.20
N THR A 120 15.62 7.40 -7.79
CA THR A 120 16.17 8.47 -8.65
C THR A 120 15.71 8.34 -10.11
N ILE A 121 14.68 7.51 -10.38
CA ILE A 121 14.24 7.11 -11.73
C ILE A 121 13.58 8.21 -12.57
N SER A 122 13.20 9.34 -11.97
CA SER A 122 12.46 10.43 -12.62
C SER A 122 13.05 10.91 -13.97
N PRO A 123 14.38 11.06 -14.15
CA PRO A 123 14.95 11.42 -15.45
C PRO A 123 14.59 10.43 -16.55
N LEU A 124 14.56 9.13 -16.25
CA LEU A 124 14.14 8.09 -17.20
C LEU A 124 12.63 8.14 -17.45
N LEU A 125 11.81 8.34 -16.42
CA LEU A 125 10.36 8.48 -16.60
C LEU A 125 10.00 9.65 -17.53
N ARG A 126 10.69 10.80 -17.37
CA ARG A 126 10.53 11.95 -18.28
C ARG A 126 11.01 11.66 -19.69
N LEU A 127 12.11 10.92 -19.85
CA LEU A 127 12.62 10.54 -21.16
C LEU A 127 11.63 9.68 -21.95
N TRP A 128 10.88 8.80 -21.27
CA TRP A 128 9.78 8.02 -21.85
C TRP A 128 8.47 8.78 -22.04
N ASN A 129 8.31 9.92 -21.36
CA ASN A 129 7.17 10.84 -21.46
C ASN A 129 5.80 10.19 -21.15
N PHE A 130 5.74 9.40 -20.08
CA PHE A 130 4.48 8.77 -19.60
C PHE A 130 3.37 9.78 -19.29
N GLU A 131 3.71 11.02 -18.97
CA GLU A 131 2.76 12.09 -18.69
C GLU A 131 2.11 12.68 -19.96
N ASN A 132 2.72 12.50 -21.14
CA ASN A 132 2.14 12.92 -22.43
C ASN A 132 2.23 11.77 -23.46
N PRO A 133 1.35 10.75 -23.37
CA PRO A 133 1.42 9.55 -24.21
C PRO A 133 1.44 9.83 -25.72
N GLU A 134 0.73 10.85 -26.19
CA GLU A 134 0.71 11.25 -27.61
C GLU A 134 2.07 11.71 -28.15
N LYS A 135 2.95 12.20 -27.25
CA LYS A 135 4.30 12.66 -27.56
C LYS A 135 5.36 11.62 -27.19
N ALA A 136 4.96 10.46 -26.68
CA ALA A 136 5.88 9.41 -26.27
C ALA A 136 6.57 8.78 -27.48
N LYS A 137 7.89 8.58 -27.36
CA LYS A 137 8.73 7.96 -28.38
C LYS A 137 9.73 7.04 -27.71
N ILE A 138 10.16 6.01 -28.43
CA ILE A 138 11.25 5.15 -27.94
C ILE A 138 12.48 6.05 -27.77
N PRO A 139 13.09 6.12 -26.57
CA PRO A 139 14.28 6.94 -26.39
C PRO A 139 15.40 6.52 -27.33
N ASN A 140 16.03 7.49 -27.98
CA ASN A 140 17.23 7.20 -28.78
C ASN A 140 18.39 6.83 -27.84
N LYS A 141 19.32 6.00 -28.33
CA LYS A 141 20.43 5.45 -27.55
C LYS A 141 21.29 6.51 -26.86
N ILE A 142 21.59 7.62 -27.55
CA ILE A 142 22.47 8.68 -27.03
C ILE A 142 21.80 9.40 -25.85
N SER A 143 20.53 9.78 -26.00
CA SER A 143 19.76 10.40 -24.92
C SER A 143 19.60 9.45 -23.73
N LEU A 144 19.37 8.17 -24.00
CA LEU A 144 19.24 7.14 -22.97
C LEU A 144 20.53 6.99 -22.15
N GLU A 145 21.67 6.78 -22.82
CA GLU A 145 22.98 6.64 -22.16
C GLU A 145 23.35 7.87 -21.32
N LYS A 146 22.97 9.08 -21.76
CA LYS A 146 23.17 10.30 -20.99
C LYS A 146 22.32 10.29 -19.72
N ILE A 147 21.03 9.99 -19.85
CA ILE A 147 20.07 10.02 -18.74
C ILE A 147 20.34 8.92 -17.72
N LEU A 148 20.81 7.75 -18.15
CA LEU A 148 21.17 6.65 -17.26
C LEU A 148 22.23 7.04 -16.23
N LYS A 149 23.13 7.98 -16.56
CA LYS A 149 24.12 8.49 -15.61
C LYS A 149 23.49 9.25 -14.45
N GLU A 150 22.31 9.83 -14.65
CA GLU A 150 21.56 10.61 -13.64
C GLU A 150 20.68 9.74 -12.72
N VAL A 151 20.64 8.41 -12.93
CA VAL A 151 19.85 7.47 -12.15
C VAL A 151 20.75 6.55 -11.33
N ASP A 152 21.04 6.98 -10.10
CA ASP A 152 21.89 6.23 -9.19
C ASP A 152 21.62 6.50 -7.70
N PHE A 153 20.84 5.62 -7.06
CA PHE A 153 20.57 5.65 -5.62
C PHE A 153 21.85 5.75 -4.76
N GLU A 154 23.00 5.22 -5.22
CA GLU A 154 24.24 5.27 -4.41
C GLU A 154 24.74 6.71 -4.20
N LYS A 155 24.27 7.66 -5.02
CA LYS A 155 24.52 9.09 -4.87
C LYS A 155 23.64 9.75 -3.83
N ILE A 156 22.64 9.07 -3.27
CA ILE A 156 21.90 9.51 -2.09
C ILE A 156 22.75 9.18 -0.85
N LYS A 157 23.25 10.20 -0.16
CA LYS A 157 24.03 10.05 1.08
C LYS A 157 23.22 10.53 2.26
N ILE A 158 23.18 9.70 3.31
CA ILE A 158 22.53 10.04 4.57
C ILE A 158 23.58 9.98 5.68
N GLU A 159 23.89 11.12 6.28
CA GLU A 159 24.88 11.28 7.35
C GLU A 159 24.21 11.97 8.55
N GLY A 160 23.98 11.22 9.63
CA GLY A 160 23.20 11.70 10.77
C GLY A 160 21.75 11.99 10.38
N ASN A 161 21.37 13.27 10.35
CA ASN A 161 20.07 13.73 9.85
C ASN A 161 20.13 14.28 8.43
N ARG A 162 21.32 14.51 7.87
CA ARG A 162 21.45 15.18 6.57
C ARG A 162 21.31 14.17 5.45
N LEU A 163 20.40 14.43 4.49
CA LEU A 163 20.33 13.72 3.21
C LEU A 163 20.83 14.63 2.11
N ARG A 164 21.78 14.14 1.30
CA ARG A 164 22.37 14.87 0.17
C ARG A 164 22.33 14.04 -1.11
N LEU A 165 22.04 14.69 -2.24
CA LEU A 165 22.20 14.09 -3.58
C LEU A 165 23.55 14.51 -4.16
N LEU A 166 24.39 13.53 -4.48
CA LEU A 166 25.65 13.77 -5.18
C LEU A 166 25.42 13.82 -6.70
N SER A 167 26.19 14.68 -7.38
CA SER A 167 26.19 14.74 -8.84
C SER A 167 26.49 13.37 -9.48
N PRO A 168 25.85 13.01 -10.61
CA PRO A 168 24.91 13.83 -11.40
C PRO A 168 23.43 13.63 -11.04
N VAL A 169 23.09 12.96 -9.93
CA VAL A 169 21.70 12.77 -9.48
C VAL A 169 21.12 14.10 -9.01
N LYS A 170 19.93 14.45 -9.52
CA LYS A 170 19.31 15.75 -9.27
C LYS A 170 18.05 15.69 -8.43
N GLU A 171 17.39 14.54 -8.39
CA GLU A 171 16.07 14.42 -7.80
C GLU A 171 15.76 12.99 -7.31
N ILE A 172 14.75 12.92 -6.44
CA ILE A 172 14.12 11.72 -5.94
C ILE A 172 12.63 11.73 -6.33
N ASP A 173 12.13 10.59 -6.77
CA ASP A 173 10.71 10.29 -6.93
C ASP A 173 10.16 9.55 -5.73
N THR A 174 8.99 9.98 -5.24
CA THR A 174 8.32 9.31 -4.12
C THR A 174 7.10 8.48 -4.54
N GLY A 175 6.85 8.37 -5.85
CA GLY A 175 5.63 7.77 -6.40
C GLY A 175 5.46 6.29 -6.09
N SER A 176 6.57 5.56 -5.89
CA SER A 176 6.59 4.12 -5.65
C SER A 176 6.40 3.69 -4.19
N PHE A 177 6.28 4.64 -3.25
CA PHE A 177 6.16 4.29 -1.83
C PHE A 177 5.28 5.22 -0.99
N LEU A 178 5.13 6.48 -1.41
CA LEU A 178 4.55 7.49 -0.54
C LEU A 178 3.05 7.29 -0.32
N LYS A 179 2.35 6.77 -1.33
CA LYS A 179 0.93 6.40 -1.21
C LYS A 179 0.77 5.31 -0.16
N GLY A 180 1.49 4.19 -0.30
CA GLY A 180 1.50 3.13 0.70
C GLY A 180 1.79 3.63 2.11
N TYR A 181 2.77 4.53 2.25
CA TYR A 181 3.07 5.14 3.54
C TYR A 181 1.91 5.99 4.10
N ALA A 182 1.31 6.85 3.28
CA ALA A 182 0.17 7.67 3.69
C ALA A 182 -1.01 6.81 4.14
N LEU A 183 -1.30 5.72 3.42
CA LEU A 183 -2.36 4.77 3.78
C LEU A 183 -2.07 4.05 5.11
N ALA A 184 -0.82 3.61 5.32
CA ALA A 184 -0.39 3.00 6.58
C ALA A 184 -0.47 3.97 7.78
N ARG A 185 -0.19 5.26 7.57
CA ARG A 185 -0.37 6.28 8.60
C ARG A 185 -1.84 6.57 8.88
N ALA A 186 -2.67 6.61 7.84
CA ALA A 186 -4.11 6.77 7.95
C ALA A 186 -4.75 5.63 8.76
N GLU A 187 -4.34 4.37 8.53
CA GLU A 187 -4.80 3.21 9.31
C GLU A 187 -4.55 3.40 10.80
N LYS A 188 -3.32 3.78 11.16
CA LYS A 188 -2.94 4.03 12.56
C LYS A 188 -3.80 5.13 13.18
N VAL A 189 -4.05 6.22 12.46
CA VAL A 189 -4.93 7.30 12.93
C VAL A 189 -6.37 6.81 13.14
N LEU A 190 -6.93 6.03 12.21
CA LEU A 190 -8.28 5.48 12.36
C LEU A 190 -8.38 4.59 13.61
N LYS A 191 -7.35 3.75 13.84
CA LYS A 191 -7.25 2.89 15.02
C LYS A 191 -7.13 3.69 16.31
N GLU A 192 -6.29 4.71 16.34
CA GLU A 192 -6.14 5.64 17.49
C GLU A 192 -7.42 6.42 17.78
N LYS A 193 -8.23 6.72 16.76
CA LYS A 193 -9.56 7.32 16.90
C LYS A 193 -10.65 6.32 17.30
N GLY A 194 -10.27 5.07 17.58
CA GLY A 194 -11.16 4.04 18.13
C GLY A 194 -11.98 3.27 17.11
N LEU A 195 -11.71 3.44 15.80
CA LEU A 195 -12.31 2.56 14.80
C LEU A 195 -11.70 1.17 14.90
N LYS A 196 -12.50 0.16 14.56
CA LYS A 196 -12.10 -1.26 14.54
C LYS A 196 -12.25 -1.90 13.16
N SER A 197 -12.88 -1.18 12.22
CA SER A 197 -13.21 -1.66 10.88
C SER A 197 -13.03 -0.53 9.88
N ALA A 198 -11.98 -0.60 9.06
CA ALA A 198 -11.78 0.32 7.96
C ALA A 198 -11.06 -0.32 6.77
N PHE A 199 -11.36 0.19 5.59
CA PHE A 199 -10.76 -0.16 4.31
C PHE A 199 -10.29 1.13 3.64
N ILE A 200 -8.99 1.29 3.54
CA ILE A 200 -8.32 2.46 2.97
C ILE A 200 -7.75 2.02 1.64
N SER A 201 -8.09 2.69 0.55
CA SER A 201 -7.69 2.23 -0.77
C SER A 201 -7.35 3.37 -1.71
N SER A 202 -6.38 3.09 -2.56
CA SER A 202 -6.05 3.81 -3.79
C SER A 202 -6.04 2.81 -4.95
N ILE A 203 -5.62 3.24 -6.14
CA ILE A 203 -5.55 2.37 -7.32
C ILE A 203 -4.57 1.19 -7.17
N SER A 204 -3.48 1.34 -6.42
CA SER A 204 -2.38 0.36 -6.33
C SER A 204 -2.11 -0.15 -4.92
N SER A 205 -2.71 0.47 -3.90
CA SER A 205 -2.34 0.24 -2.50
C SER A 205 -3.59 0.24 -1.62
N ILE A 206 -3.66 -0.70 -0.68
CA ILE A 206 -4.76 -0.88 0.28
C ILE A 206 -4.18 -1.09 1.68
N ASP A 207 -4.81 -0.52 2.68
CA ASP A 207 -4.53 -0.81 4.10
C ASP A 207 -5.85 -1.09 4.84
N LEU A 208 -5.87 -2.13 5.68
CA LEU A 208 -7.08 -2.67 6.30
C LEU A 208 -6.95 -2.66 7.82
N LEU A 209 -7.93 -2.06 8.47
CA LEU A 209 -8.14 -2.13 9.90
C LEU A 209 -9.27 -3.13 10.18
N GLY A 210 -8.95 -4.20 10.89
CA GLY A 210 -9.88 -5.24 11.29
C GLY A 210 -10.62 -5.89 10.12
N SER A 211 -11.85 -6.32 10.39
CA SER A 211 -12.73 -7.02 9.46
C SER A 211 -13.98 -6.20 9.16
N LYS A 212 -14.81 -6.66 8.23
CA LYS A 212 -16.21 -6.19 8.11
C LYS A 212 -17.04 -6.61 9.34
N PRO A 213 -18.23 -6.00 9.53
CA PRO A 213 -19.17 -6.42 10.55
C PRO A 213 -19.41 -7.92 10.58
N GLY A 214 -19.47 -8.49 11.79
CA GLY A 214 -19.64 -9.93 12.00
C GLY A 214 -18.39 -10.77 11.72
N GLY A 215 -17.19 -10.18 11.76
CA GLY A 215 -15.92 -10.91 11.62
C GLY A 215 -15.58 -11.34 10.19
N LYS A 216 -16.29 -10.81 9.18
CA LYS A 216 -16.10 -11.22 7.78
C LYS A 216 -14.85 -10.54 7.20
N PRO A 217 -13.96 -11.26 6.51
CA PRO A 217 -12.80 -10.64 5.88
C PRO A 217 -13.22 -9.66 4.78
N TRP A 218 -12.36 -8.71 4.49
CA TRP A 218 -12.47 -7.85 3.33
C TRP A 218 -12.20 -8.66 2.07
N LYS A 219 -13.12 -8.57 1.10
CA LYS A 219 -13.00 -9.21 -0.21
C LYS A 219 -12.48 -8.18 -1.21
N ILE A 220 -11.32 -8.45 -1.80
CA ILE A 220 -10.64 -7.57 -2.76
C ILE A 220 -10.51 -8.32 -4.07
N ALA A 221 -11.15 -7.82 -5.13
CA ALA A 221 -11.01 -8.40 -6.46
C ALA A 221 -9.65 -7.98 -7.07
N LEU A 222 -8.96 -8.94 -7.68
CA LEU A 222 -7.75 -8.68 -8.44
C LEU A 222 -8.10 -8.52 -9.92
N GLU A 223 -7.84 -7.34 -10.47
CA GLU A 223 -8.05 -7.04 -11.89
C GLU A 223 -7.24 -7.97 -12.78
N ASN A 224 -7.81 -8.36 -13.92
CA ASN A 224 -7.07 -9.07 -14.95
C ASN A 224 -6.22 -8.08 -15.78
N PRO A 225 -4.87 -8.19 -15.76
CA PRO A 225 -3.96 -7.24 -16.43
C PRO A 225 -4.10 -7.22 -17.96
N THR A 226 -4.82 -8.20 -18.53
CA THR A 226 -5.05 -8.31 -19.99
C THR A 226 -6.47 -7.96 -20.39
N ASN A 227 -7.40 -7.89 -19.44
CA ASN A 227 -8.80 -7.58 -19.69
C ASN A 227 -9.45 -6.93 -18.46
N ALA A 228 -9.58 -5.60 -18.47
CA ALA A 228 -10.15 -4.84 -17.35
C ALA A 228 -11.62 -5.18 -17.03
N ASN A 229 -12.33 -5.87 -17.92
CA ASN A 229 -13.70 -6.35 -17.68
C ASN A 229 -13.77 -7.68 -16.91
N ASP A 230 -12.62 -8.26 -16.56
CA ASP A 230 -12.52 -9.53 -15.84
C ASP A 230 -11.62 -9.40 -14.61
N ILE A 231 -11.76 -10.37 -13.69
CA ILE A 231 -10.95 -10.46 -12.47
C ILE A 231 -10.26 -11.82 -12.43
N LEU A 232 -9.01 -11.85 -11.96
CA LEU A 232 -8.25 -13.10 -11.80
C LEU A 232 -8.74 -13.93 -10.62
N GLY A 233 -9.32 -13.28 -9.63
CA GLY A 233 -9.81 -13.90 -8.41
C GLY A 233 -10.03 -12.87 -7.31
N VAL A 234 -10.24 -13.37 -6.10
CA VAL A 234 -10.60 -12.57 -4.93
C VAL A 234 -9.69 -12.89 -3.77
N LEU A 235 -9.11 -11.85 -3.17
CA LEU A 235 -8.39 -11.93 -1.91
C LEU A 235 -9.33 -11.75 -0.71
N SER A 236 -9.10 -12.50 0.36
CA SER A 236 -9.83 -12.42 1.62
C SER A 236 -8.90 -12.00 2.74
N LEU A 237 -8.90 -10.72 3.10
CA LEU A 237 -7.91 -10.12 4.01
C LEU A 237 -8.54 -9.49 5.25
N GLN A 238 -7.80 -9.46 6.34
CA GLN A 238 -8.12 -8.78 7.59
C GLN A 238 -6.80 -8.33 8.25
N ASP A 239 -6.73 -7.11 8.77
CA ASP A 239 -5.54 -6.59 9.46
C ASP A 239 -4.25 -6.76 8.64
N LYS A 240 -4.34 -6.46 7.35
CA LYS A 240 -3.29 -6.60 6.35
C LYS A 240 -3.34 -5.43 5.38
N ALA A 241 -2.23 -5.21 4.69
CA ALA A 241 -2.14 -4.33 3.56
C ALA A 241 -1.87 -5.08 2.26
N LEU A 242 -2.15 -4.41 1.15
CA LEU A 242 -1.95 -4.91 -0.20
C LEU A 242 -1.23 -3.83 -1.05
N GLY A 243 -0.21 -4.23 -1.79
CA GLY A 243 0.43 -3.41 -2.81
C GLY A 243 0.42 -4.15 -4.14
N VAL A 244 0.08 -3.45 -5.23
CA VAL A 244 -0.03 -4.01 -6.58
C VAL A 244 0.75 -3.14 -7.55
N SER A 245 1.79 -3.72 -8.16
CA SER A 245 2.52 -3.13 -9.29
C SER A 245 2.17 -3.91 -10.56
N GLY A 246 1.74 -3.21 -11.61
CA GLY A 246 1.30 -3.84 -12.87
C GLY A 246 1.72 -3.08 -14.13
N ASP A 247 1.97 -3.81 -15.22
CA ASP A 247 2.35 -3.22 -16.52
C ASP A 247 1.19 -2.48 -17.21
N TYR A 248 -0.04 -2.67 -16.73
CA TYR A 248 -1.27 -2.10 -17.24
C TYR A 248 -1.69 -0.80 -16.53
N GLN A 249 -1.05 -0.42 -15.43
CA GLN A 249 -1.46 0.74 -14.62
C GLN A 249 -1.05 2.09 -15.26
N THR A 250 0.17 2.19 -15.75
CA THR A 250 0.66 3.38 -16.47
C THR A 250 1.63 2.93 -17.55
N TYR A 251 1.27 3.26 -18.79
CA TYR A 251 2.00 2.88 -19.99
C TYR A 251 1.78 3.90 -21.11
N VAL A 252 2.66 3.84 -22.11
CA VAL A 252 2.52 4.50 -23.41
C VAL A 252 2.46 3.45 -24.51
N GLU A 253 1.76 3.75 -25.59
CA GLU A 253 1.71 2.89 -26.77
C GLU A 253 2.50 3.54 -27.90
N ILE A 254 3.51 2.84 -28.41
CA ILE A 254 4.39 3.34 -29.47
C ILE A 254 4.47 2.26 -30.53
N GLN A 255 4.00 2.58 -31.75
CA GLN A 255 3.95 1.65 -32.88
C GLN A 255 3.19 0.34 -32.54
N GLY A 256 2.04 0.46 -31.87
CA GLY A 256 1.20 -0.69 -31.49
C GLY A 256 1.75 -1.56 -30.36
N LYS A 257 2.85 -1.15 -29.71
CA LYS A 257 3.44 -1.85 -28.57
C LYS A 257 3.35 -1.01 -27.30
N ARG A 258 2.92 -1.63 -26.21
CA ARG A 258 2.86 -1.00 -24.88
C ARG A 258 4.22 -1.02 -24.18
N TYR A 259 4.56 0.09 -23.56
CA TYR A 259 5.74 0.29 -22.71
C TYR A 259 5.27 0.89 -21.38
N HIS A 260 5.50 0.18 -20.27
CA HIS A 260 5.01 0.59 -18.94
C HIS A 260 6.07 1.35 -18.14
N HIS A 261 5.63 2.04 -17.08
CA HIS A 261 6.47 2.93 -16.27
C HIS A 261 7.47 2.24 -15.31
N ILE A 262 7.44 0.90 -15.20
CA ILE A 262 8.33 0.15 -14.29
C ILE A 262 9.60 -0.22 -15.06
N LEU A 263 10.60 0.67 -14.98
CA LEU A 263 11.84 0.62 -15.77
C LEU A 263 12.98 -0.09 -15.03
N ASP A 264 13.79 -0.86 -15.75
CA ASP A 264 15.09 -1.33 -15.26
C ASP A 264 16.14 -0.24 -15.51
N LYS A 265 16.67 0.38 -14.46
CA LYS A 265 17.69 1.44 -14.58
C LYS A 265 19.01 1.01 -15.24
N ARG A 266 19.24 -0.28 -15.51
CA ARG A 266 20.44 -0.75 -16.20
C ARG A 266 20.28 -0.68 -17.71
N THR A 267 19.05 -0.90 -18.19
CA THR A 267 18.71 -0.86 -19.62
C THR A 267 18.04 0.45 -19.99
N GLY A 268 17.34 1.08 -19.04
CA GLY A 268 16.45 2.22 -19.25
C GLY A 268 15.13 1.85 -19.91
N TYR A 269 14.81 0.56 -20.06
CA TYR A 269 13.57 0.06 -20.66
C TYR A 269 12.64 -0.59 -19.62
N PRO A 270 11.33 -0.70 -19.91
CA PRO A 270 10.39 -1.43 -19.06
C PRO A 270 10.75 -2.92 -18.94
N VAL A 271 10.52 -3.51 -17.77
CA VAL A 271 10.77 -4.94 -17.52
C VAL A 271 9.65 -5.80 -18.11
N GLY A 272 9.99 -6.72 -19.03
CA GLY A 272 8.99 -7.46 -19.83
C GLY A 272 8.63 -8.87 -19.39
N ASP A 273 9.03 -9.34 -18.19
CA ASP A 273 8.81 -10.73 -17.75
C ASP A 273 7.56 -10.93 -16.88
N LYS A 274 6.93 -9.84 -16.42
CA LYS A 274 5.77 -9.86 -15.51
C LYS A 274 4.66 -8.92 -15.98
N LYS A 275 3.41 -9.30 -15.69
CA LYS A 275 2.21 -8.47 -15.85
C LYS A 275 1.81 -7.79 -14.55
N MET A 276 1.94 -8.50 -13.44
CA MET A 276 1.49 -8.03 -12.13
C MET A 276 2.30 -8.67 -11.01
N VAL A 277 2.58 -7.89 -9.98
CA VAL A 277 3.06 -8.37 -8.68
C VAL A 277 2.12 -7.84 -7.60
N VAL A 278 1.64 -8.74 -6.76
CA VAL A 278 0.75 -8.49 -5.63
C VAL A 278 1.48 -8.88 -4.35
N VAL A 279 1.59 -7.94 -3.41
CA VAL A 279 2.26 -8.13 -2.12
C VAL A 279 1.25 -7.92 -1.00
N ILE A 280 1.13 -8.90 -0.10
CA ILE A 280 0.37 -8.83 1.14
C ILE A 280 1.34 -8.79 2.30
N CYS A 281 1.22 -7.79 3.17
CA CYS A 281 2.02 -7.70 4.39
C CYS A 281 1.26 -6.95 5.50
N LYS A 282 1.97 -6.50 6.53
CA LYS A 282 1.36 -5.89 7.72
C LYS A 282 0.84 -4.47 7.47
N ASP A 283 1.56 -3.66 6.71
CA ASP A 283 1.21 -2.27 6.43
C ASP A 283 1.45 -1.87 4.98
N GLY A 284 0.75 -0.83 4.54
CA GLY A 284 0.74 -0.36 3.17
C GLY A 284 2.05 0.20 2.69
N PHE A 285 2.94 0.64 3.60
CA PHE A 285 4.23 1.19 3.20
C PHE A 285 5.13 0.11 2.63
N GLU A 286 5.32 -0.97 3.37
CA GLU A 286 6.10 -2.11 2.88
C GLU A 286 5.43 -2.73 1.65
N ALA A 287 4.09 -2.85 1.64
CA ALA A 287 3.38 -3.45 0.52
C ALA A 287 3.67 -2.73 -0.81
N ASP A 288 3.62 -1.39 -0.79
CA ASP A 288 3.84 -0.53 -1.96
C ASP A 288 5.31 -0.62 -2.42
N VAL A 289 6.27 -0.40 -1.50
CA VAL A 289 7.72 -0.47 -1.76
C VAL A 289 8.09 -1.83 -2.37
N TYR A 290 7.68 -2.92 -1.73
CA TYR A 290 8.07 -4.26 -2.15
C TYR A 290 7.34 -4.71 -3.41
N SER A 291 6.14 -4.20 -3.72
CA SER A 291 5.46 -4.53 -4.99
C SER A 291 6.29 -4.11 -6.20
N THR A 292 6.85 -2.90 -6.21
CA THR A 292 7.73 -2.43 -7.30
C THR A 292 9.10 -3.12 -7.24
N THR A 293 9.65 -3.31 -6.04
CA THR A 293 10.92 -4.00 -5.83
C THR A 293 10.90 -5.40 -6.43
N PHE A 294 9.88 -6.19 -6.10
CA PHE A 294 9.70 -7.55 -6.59
C PHE A 294 9.34 -7.61 -8.07
N PHE A 295 8.69 -6.58 -8.62
CA PHE A 295 8.46 -6.48 -10.06
C PHE A 295 9.79 -6.48 -10.85
N LEU A 296 10.82 -5.84 -10.30
CA LEU A 296 12.14 -5.72 -10.91
C LEU A 296 13.05 -6.95 -10.69
N MET A 297 12.71 -7.81 -9.74
CA MET A 297 13.50 -8.98 -9.36
C MET A 297 13.14 -10.24 -10.17
N PRO A 298 14.05 -11.24 -10.26
CA PRO A 298 13.70 -12.56 -10.78
C PRO A 298 12.61 -13.23 -9.93
N ILE A 299 11.67 -13.93 -10.57
CA ILE A 299 10.51 -14.56 -9.91
C ILE A 299 10.95 -15.50 -8.79
N GLU A 300 11.93 -16.36 -9.04
CA GLU A 300 12.41 -17.35 -8.05
C GLU A 300 13.00 -16.69 -6.80
N GLU A 301 13.73 -15.60 -6.97
CA GLU A 301 14.30 -14.84 -5.84
C GLU A 301 13.20 -14.20 -4.98
N VAL A 302 12.16 -13.66 -5.62
CA VAL A 302 11.01 -13.09 -4.91
C VAL A 302 10.30 -14.17 -4.09
N LEU A 303 10.01 -15.32 -4.69
CA LEU A 303 9.35 -16.43 -3.98
C LEU A 303 10.22 -16.95 -2.82
N ASN A 304 11.53 -17.08 -3.03
CA ASN A 304 12.46 -17.49 -1.99
C ASN A 304 12.52 -16.48 -0.84
N TYR A 305 12.51 -15.19 -1.15
CA TYR A 305 12.47 -14.13 -0.13
C TYR A 305 11.15 -14.17 0.66
N ALA A 306 10.02 -14.18 -0.03
CA ALA A 306 8.70 -14.22 0.60
C ALA A 306 8.52 -15.46 1.50
N ASN A 307 8.95 -16.64 1.04
CA ASN A 307 8.85 -17.87 1.82
C ASN A 307 9.76 -17.91 3.06
N LYS A 308 10.83 -17.11 3.11
CA LYS A 308 11.73 -16.99 4.27
C LYS A 308 11.24 -15.94 5.26
N MET A 309 10.54 -14.91 4.77
CA MET A 309 10.06 -13.80 5.56
C MET A 309 8.60 -14.03 5.92
N ALA A 310 8.32 -14.37 7.19
CA ALA A 310 6.97 -14.62 7.68
C ALA A 310 5.97 -13.45 7.48
N ASN A 311 6.47 -12.27 7.09
CA ASN A 311 5.69 -11.04 6.98
C ASN A 311 5.16 -10.78 5.56
N PHE A 312 5.61 -11.51 4.54
CA PHE A 312 5.25 -11.27 3.15
C PHE A 312 4.59 -12.48 2.50
N GLU A 313 3.45 -12.26 1.86
CA GLU A 313 2.93 -13.16 0.84
C GLU A 313 2.92 -12.46 -0.50
N VAL A 314 3.32 -13.17 -1.55
CA VAL A 314 3.48 -12.60 -2.89
C VAL A 314 2.82 -13.50 -3.93
N MET A 315 2.13 -12.87 -4.87
CA MET A 315 1.71 -13.47 -6.12
C MET A 315 2.27 -12.68 -7.29
N ILE A 316 2.82 -13.38 -8.27
CA ILE A 316 3.30 -12.83 -9.53
C ILE A 316 2.49 -13.47 -10.65
N VAL A 317 2.00 -12.63 -11.57
CA VAL A 317 1.48 -13.07 -12.87
C VAL A 317 2.55 -12.74 -13.90
N ASP A 318 3.13 -13.77 -14.51
CA ASP A 318 4.19 -13.58 -15.51
C ASP A 318 3.63 -13.13 -16.87
N LYS A 319 4.52 -12.81 -17.82
CA LYS A 319 4.15 -12.37 -19.17
C LYS A 319 3.25 -13.35 -19.94
N ASN A 320 3.21 -14.63 -19.55
CA ASN A 320 2.40 -15.69 -20.16
C ASN A 320 1.12 -15.96 -19.35
N MET A 321 0.75 -15.07 -18.42
CA MET A 321 -0.40 -15.22 -17.52
C MET A 321 -0.30 -16.42 -16.55
N LYS A 322 0.90 -16.97 -16.33
CA LYS A 322 1.12 -18.01 -15.31
C LYS A 322 1.26 -17.36 -13.94
N PHE A 323 0.62 -17.99 -12.96
CA PHE A 323 0.64 -17.57 -11.57
C PHE A 323 1.81 -18.23 -10.84
N HIS A 324 2.53 -17.43 -10.07
CA HIS A 324 3.63 -17.86 -9.20
C HIS A 324 3.35 -17.29 -7.81
N MET A 325 3.30 -18.12 -6.77
CA MET A 325 2.83 -17.71 -5.44
C MET A 325 3.79 -18.18 -4.34
N SER A 326 3.95 -17.38 -3.30
CA SER A 326 4.54 -17.85 -2.03
C SER A 326 3.62 -18.88 -1.37
N LYS A 327 4.17 -19.68 -0.46
CA LYS A 327 3.49 -20.82 0.16
C LYS A 327 2.22 -20.42 0.92
N GLY A 328 2.20 -19.25 1.56
CA GLY A 328 1.03 -18.80 2.32
C GLY A 328 0.02 -17.99 1.52
N PHE A 329 0.36 -17.52 0.30
CA PHE A 329 -0.52 -16.65 -0.48
C PHE A 329 -1.87 -17.32 -0.81
N SER A 330 -1.86 -18.64 -1.07
CA SER A 330 -3.08 -19.41 -1.38
C SER A 330 -4.10 -19.41 -0.25
N GLN A 331 -3.71 -19.10 0.99
CA GLN A 331 -4.64 -18.95 2.12
C GLN A 331 -5.57 -17.75 1.94
N TYR A 332 -5.10 -16.73 1.21
CA TYR A 332 -5.83 -15.49 0.99
C TYR A 332 -6.58 -15.47 -0.34
N PHE A 333 -6.16 -16.26 -1.33
CA PHE A 333 -6.61 -16.15 -2.71
C PHE A 333 -7.59 -17.25 -3.13
N SER A 334 -8.71 -16.84 -3.70
CA SER A 334 -9.65 -17.73 -4.39
C SER A 334 -9.67 -17.36 -5.88
N LYS A 335 -9.22 -18.30 -6.73
CA LYS A 335 -9.26 -18.13 -8.18
C LYS A 335 -10.72 -18.16 -8.67
N LYS A 336 -11.03 -17.32 -9.66
CA LYS A 336 -12.32 -17.33 -10.35
C LYS A 336 -12.42 -18.48 -11.33
#